data_AF-A0A3D0RLX3-F1
#
_entry.id   AF-A0A3D0RLX3-F1
#
_cell.length_a   1.000
_cell.length_b   1.000
_cell.length_c   1.000
_cell.angle_alpha   90.00
_cell.angle_beta   90.00
_cell.angle_gamma   90.00
#
_symmetry.space_group_name_H-M   'P 1'
#
loop_
_entity.id
_entity.type
_entity.pdbx_description
1 polymer ?
#
loop_
_entity_poly.entity_id
_entity_poly.type
_entity_poly.pdbx_seq_one_letter_code
_entity_poly.pdbx_strand_id
1 'polypeptide(L)'
;MKQFESITELKRFLTVPYVEEIAVQSLRLTEIEPLMLNIRFSRCLFLGCSMSDDLLHHLLPGNFIFPLLDVPFNTYPSRLYDTDSLYAGFNRHKPETYLKTPDKVVYDYYRESRKNLSIKDTLAQRLHDHSITDSLHEYIASFDERKLVAIMGGHGILRTEHIYRQVALLSKSLTEQGYLMLSGGGPGAMEATHLGAWMAGRGDNECLRAVGILSAAPRYSDEGWLSSAFEVMERFPDPPFDSLGIPTWHYG
;
A
#
# COMPACT_ATOMS: atom_id res chain seq x y z
N MET A 1 11.92 19.54 3.65
CA MET A 1 10.67 20.28 3.34
C MET A 1 9.59 19.72 4.24
N LYS A 2 8.66 20.52 4.82
CA LYS A 2 7.57 19.95 5.64
C LYS A 2 6.46 19.41 4.73
N GLN A 3 6.04 18.16 4.95
CA GLN A 3 5.03 17.46 4.16
C GLN A 3 3.63 17.62 4.76
N PHE A 4 2.60 17.69 3.90
CA PHE A 4 1.20 17.73 4.27
C PHE A 4 0.38 16.77 3.39
N GLU A 5 -0.25 15.82 4.06
CA GLU A 5 -1.05 14.73 3.47
C GLU A 5 -2.49 14.72 4.01
N SER A 6 -2.84 15.77 4.75
CA SER A 6 -4.18 15.96 5.31
C SER A 6 -4.61 17.42 5.16
N ILE A 7 -5.82 17.62 4.61
CA ILE A 7 -6.45 18.94 4.54
C ILE A 7 -6.57 19.57 5.92
N THR A 8 -6.84 18.77 6.95
CA THR A 8 -7.02 19.27 8.32
C THR A 8 -5.71 19.79 8.90
N GLU A 9 -4.58 19.15 8.60
CA GLU A 9 -3.26 19.58 9.06
C GLU A 9 -2.76 20.79 8.29
N LEU A 10 -2.93 20.77 6.97
CA LEU A 10 -2.59 21.89 6.10
C LEU A 10 -3.38 23.14 6.52
N LYS A 11 -4.71 23.03 6.69
CA LYS A 11 -5.56 24.14 7.14
C LYS A 11 -5.13 24.71 8.49
N ARG A 12 -4.73 23.85 9.44
CA ARG A 12 -4.21 24.28 10.75
C ARG A 12 -2.87 25.02 10.64
N PHE A 13 -2.05 24.68 9.65
CA PHE A 13 -0.77 25.33 9.39
C PHE A 13 -0.90 26.65 8.63
N LEU A 14 -1.91 26.78 7.77
CA LEU A 14 -2.19 27.97 6.94
C LEU A 14 -2.79 29.13 7.75
N THR A 15 -2.10 29.57 8.80
CA THR A 15 -2.49 30.70 9.67
C THR A 15 -1.65 31.96 9.41
N VAL A 16 -0.75 31.91 8.42
CA VAL A 16 0.22 32.96 8.09
C VAL A 16 -0.01 33.49 6.68
N PRO A 17 0.33 34.76 6.39
CA PRO A 17 0.10 35.37 5.07
C PRO A 17 1.09 34.90 4.00
N TYR A 18 2.19 34.25 4.41
CA TYR A 18 3.25 33.77 3.52
C TYR A 18 3.74 32.40 3.97
N VAL A 19 3.87 31.48 3.01
CA VAL A 19 4.32 30.11 3.22
C VAL A 19 5.41 29.79 2.20
N GLU A 20 6.47 29.14 2.67
CA GLU A 20 7.54 28.68 1.82
C GLU A 20 8.03 27.28 2.17
N GLU A 21 8.60 26.59 1.19
CA GLU A 21 9.29 25.30 1.38
C GLU A 21 8.44 24.25 2.12
N ILE A 22 7.20 24.05 1.64
CA ILE A 22 6.33 22.93 2.03
C ILE A 22 6.01 22.03 0.83
N ALA A 23 5.73 20.75 1.12
CA ALA A 23 5.22 19.79 0.16
C ALA A 23 3.77 19.44 0.52
N VAL A 24 2.87 19.45 -0.45
CA VAL A 24 1.47 19.08 -0.31
C VAL A 24 1.17 17.95 -1.29
N GLN A 25 0.66 16.82 -0.81
CA GLN A 25 0.56 15.59 -1.59
C GLN A 25 -0.85 15.00 -1.60
N SER A 26 -1.35 14.68 -2.80
CA SER A 26 -2.63 14.00 -3.05
C SER A 26 -3.85 14.60 -2.34
N LEU A 27 -3.88 15.92 -2.16
CA LEU A 27 -4.99 16.61 -1.52
C LEU A 27 -5.96 17.26 -2.51
N ARG A 28 -7.23 17.29 -2.11
CA ARG A 28 -8.27 18.07 -2.79
C ARG A 28 -8.29 19.49 -2.24
N LEU A 29 -7.47 20.36 -2.82
CA LEU A 29 -7.26 21.73 -2.33
C LEU A 29 -8.49 22.63 -2.50
N THR A 30 -9.43 22.24 -3.36
CA THR A 30 -10.75 22.90 -3.50
C THR A 30 -11.49 23.03 -2.17
N GLU A 31 -11.25 22.14 -1.19
CA GLU A 31 -11.86 22.19 0.14
C GLU A 31 -11.41 23.39 1.00
N ILE A 32 -10.24 23.97 0.70
CA ILE A 32 -9.65 25.10 1.43
C ILE A 32 -9.21 26.24 0.51
N GLU A 33 -9.68 26.23 -0.73
CA GLU A 33 -9.26 27.15 -1.78
C GLU A 33 -9.42 28.64 -1.41
N PRO A 34 -10.55 29.11 -0.82
CA PRO A 34 -10.66 30.50 -0.40
C PRO A 34 -9.58 30.94 0.59
N LEU A 35 -9.12 30.03 1.47
CA LEU A 35 -8.02 30.31 2.39
C LEU A 35 -6.69 30.42 1.63
N MET A 36 -6.42 29.47 0.73
CA MET A 36 -5.17 29.43 -0.02
C MET A 36 -4.98 30.63 -0.95
N LEU A 37 -6.05 31.12 -1.58
CA LEU A 37 -6.00 32.31 -2.44
C LEU A 37 -5.58 33.60 -1.70
N ASN A 38 -5.73 33.63 -0.38
CA ASN A 38 -5.31 34.76 0.46
C ASN A 38 -3.87 34.65 0.98
N ILE A 39 -3.17 33.55 0.66
CA ILE A 39 -1.82 33.26 1.15
C ILE A 39 -0.84 33.28 -0.03
N ARG A 40 0.33 33.88 0.16
CA ARG A 40 1.42 33.81 -0.82
C ARG A 40 2.26 32.56 -0.59
N PHE A 41 2.48 31.78 -1.64
CA PHE A 41 3.31 30.58 -1.60
C PHE A 41 4.57 30.77 -2.44
N SER A 42 5.71 30.26 -1.97
CA SER A 42 6.91 30.20 -2.80
C SER A 42 7.76 28.97 -2.48
N ARG A 43 8.45 28.42 -3.48
CA ARG A 43 9.32 27.25 -3.37
C ARG A 43 8.61 26.02 -2.77
N CYS A 44 7.28 25.93 -2.92
CA CYS A 44 6.48 24.81 -2.44
C CYS A 44 6.31 23.74 -3.54
N LEU A 45 6.13 22.49 -3.14
CA LEU A 45 5.78 21.36 -4.02
C LEU A 45 4.30 21.03 -3.86
N PHE A 46 3.57 20.91 -4.97
CA PHE A 46 2.20 20.43 -5.00
C PHE A 46 2.15 19.16 -5.87
N LEU A 47 2.06 18.00 -5.21
CA LEU A 47 2.17 16.67 -5.79
C LEU A 47 0.79 16.05 -5.93
N GLY A 48 0.30 15.85 -7.15
CA GLY A 48 -0.98 15.17 -7.39
C GLY A 48 -2.20 15.80 -6.72
N CYS A 49 -2.16 17.10 -6.46
CA CYS A 49 -3.26 17.82 -5.82
C CYS A 49 -4.34 18.20 -6.84
N SER A 50 -5.61 18.03 -6.48
CA SER A 50 -6.71 18.55 -7.30
C SER A 50 -7.08 19.96 -6.86
N MET A 51 -7.14 20.89 -7.81
CA MET A 51 -7.40 22.31 -7.57
C MET A 51 -8.16 22.92 -8.76
N SER A 52 -8.77 24.09 -8.55
CA SER A 52 -9.35 24.89 -9.65
C SER A 52 -8.25 25.52 -10.50
N ASP A 53 -8.62 26.02 -11.68
CA ASP A 53 -7.72 26.81 -12.54
C ASP A 53 -7.27 28.10 -11.84
N ASP A 54 -8.13 28.73 -11.04
CA ASP A 54 -7.81 29.95 -10.30
C ASP A 54 -6.73 29.68 -9.26
N LEU A 55 -6.88 28.60 -8.48
CA LEU A 55 -5.87 28.21 -7.49
C LEU A 55 -4.57 27.76 -8.17
N LEU A 56 -4.66 27.06 -9.31
CA LEU A 56 -3.49 26.69 -10.10
C LEU A 56 -2.71 27.94 -10.56
N HIS A 57 -3.38 28.93 -11.16
CA HIS A 57 -2.74 30.18 -11.58
C HIS A 57 -2.15 30.98 -10.42
N HIS A 58 -2.77 30.92 -9.23
CA HIS A 58 -2.24 31.53 -8.02
C HIS A 58 -0.97 30.85 -7.51
N LEU A 59 -0.90 29.51 -7.60
CA LEU A 59 0.23 28.73 -7.10
C LEU A 59 1.38 28.61 -8.11
N LEU A 60 1.11 28.63 -9.41
CA LEU A 60 2.13 28.45 -10.48
C LEU A 60 3.33 29.41 -10.33
N PRO A 61 3.17 30.71 -10.01
CA PRO A 61 4.30 31.62 -9.83
C PRO A 61 5.13 31.24 -8.60
N GLY A 62 6.32 30.68 -8.85
CA GLY A 62 7.32 30.44 -7.81
C GLY A 62 7.15 29.13 -7.05
N ASN A 63 6.23 28.24 -7.44
CA ASN A 63 6.09 26.90 -6.87
C ASN A 63 6.23 25.82 -7.96
N PHE A 64 6.32 24.57 -7.55
CA PHE A 64 6.40 23.43 -8.45
C PHE A 64 5.10 22.64 -8.37
N ILE A 65 4.36 22.62 -9.48
CA ILE A 65 3.10 21.88 -9.61
C ILE A 65 3.38 20.63 -10.43
N PHE A 66 3.10 19.47 -9.84
CA PHE A 66 3.26 18.19 -10.51
C PHE A 66 1.91 17.69 -11.06
N PRO A 67 1.87 17.18 -12.30
CA PRO A 67 0.63 16.86 -12.98
C PRO A 67 0.01 15.56 -12.46
N LEU A 68 -1.33 15.48 -12.52
CA LEU A 68 -2.04 14.21 -12.46
C LEU A 68 -1.95 13.54 -13.83
N LEU A 69 -1.42 12.32 -13.87
CA LEU A 69 -1.30 11.55 -15.10
C LEU A 69 -2.52 10.64 -15.26
N ASP A 70 -3.01 10.52 -16.49
CA ASP A 70 -4.13 9.64 -16.84
C ASP A 70 -3.68 8.17 -16.85
N VAL A 71 -3.69 7.57 -15.65
CA VAL A 71 -3.35 6.17 -15.32
C VAL A 71 -4.29 5.66 -14.21
N PRO A 72 -4.53 4.34 -14.07
CA PRO A 72 -5.54 3.80 -13.15
C PRO A 72 -5.08 3.70 -11.68
N PHE A 73 -4.00 4.37 -11.31
CA PHE A 73 -3.47 4.41 -9.95
C PHE A 73 -3.11 5.84 -9.56
N ASN A 74 -3.08 6.13 -8.26
CA ASN A 74 -2.57 7.41 -7.79
C ASN A 74 -1.05 7.46 -8.05
N THR A 75 -0.54 8.46 -8.77
CA THR A 75 0.91 8.61 -8.98
C THR A 75 1.64 9.19 -7.76
N TYR A 76 0.90 9.62 -6.73
CA TYR A 76 1.45 10.23 -5.53
C TYR A 76 0.81 9.66 -4.24
N PRO A 77 0.73 8.34 -4.03
CA PRO A 77 0.16 7.79 -2.81
C PRO A 77 0.88 8.35 -1.58
N SER A 78 0.12 8.93 -0.66
CA SER A 78 0.63 9.49 0.60
C SER A 78 0.60 8.49 1.75
N ARG A 79 0.35 7.21 1.45
CA ARG A 79 0.36 6.11 2.43
C ARG A 79 0.62 4.80 1.70
N LEU A 80 1.08 3.82 2.46
CA LEU A 80 1.16 2.44 2.00
C LEU A 80 -0.24 1.87 1.74
N TYR A 81 -0.30 0.94 0.79
CA TYR A 81 -1.52 0.19 0.53
C TYR A 81 -1.81 -0.84 1.62
N ASP A 82 -3.09 -1.13 1.79
CA ASP A 82 -3.63 -2.15 2.67
C ASP A 82 -4.59 -3.06 1.88
N THR A 83 -5.11 -4.10 2.53
CA THR A 83 -6.05 -5.02 1.89
C THR A 83 -7.30 -4.31 1.38
N ASP A 84 -7.83 -3.35 2.15
CA ASP A 84 -9.07 -2.64 1.82
C ASP A 84 -8.93 -1.77 0.58
N SER A 85 -7.78 -1.13 0.41
CA SER A 85 -7.48 -0.29 -0.76
C SER A 85 -7.13 -1.12 -2.00
N LEU A 86 -6.37 -2.21 -1.89
CA LEU A 86 -5.98 -3.03 -3.03
C LEU A 86 -7.12 -3.90 -3.56
N TYR A 87 -7.89 -4.50 -2.65
CA TYR A 87 -8.98 -5.43 -2.98
C TYR A 87 -10.36 -4.81 -2.81
N ALA A 88 -10.46 -3.48 -2.86
CA ALA A 88 -11.72 -2.76 -2.79
C ALA A 88 -12.77 -3.36 -3.75
N GLY A 89 -13.90 -3.78 -3.20
CA GLY A 89 -15.00 -4.39 -3.96
C GLY A 89 -14.88 -5.90 -4.22
N PHE A 90 -13.84 -6.57 -3.73
CA PHE A 90 -13.75 -8.03 -3.77
C PHE A 90 -14.81 -8.69 -2.88
N ASN A 91 -15.38 -9.79 -3.36
CA ASN A 91 -16.31 -10.63 -2.62
C ASN A 91 -15.87 -12.10 -2.73
N ARG A 92 -15.50 -12.71 -1.60
CA ARG A 92 -15.01 -14.10 -1.55
C ARG A 92 -16.01 -15.14 -2.09
N HIS A 93 -17.32 -14.86 -2.04
CA HIS A 93 -18.37 -15.73 -2.58
C HIS A 93 -18.62 -15.53 -4.08
N LYS A 94 -17.97 -14.53 -4.67
CA LYS A 94 -17.98 -14.21 -6.11
C LYS A 94 -16.54 -13.90 -6.57
N PRO A 95 -15.66 -14.91 -6.66
CA PRO A 95 -14.23 -14.71 -6.94
C PRO A 95 -13.94 -13.89 -8.20
N GLU A 96 -14.85 -13.89 -9.19
CA GLU A 96 -14.76 -13.09 -10.41
C GLU A 96 -14.73 -11.56 -10.16
N THR A 97 -15.19 -11.11 -8.98
CA THR A 97 -15.09 -9.71 -8.56
C THR A 97 -13.65 -9.23 -8.43
N TYR A 98 -12.67 -10.14 -8.26
CA TYR A 98 -11.24 -9.82 -8.27
C TYR A 98 -10.83 -9.01 -9.52
N LEU A 99 -11.42 -9.32 -10.68
CA LEU A 99 -11.12 -8.66 -11.96
C LEU A 99 -11.41 -7.15 -11.97
N LYS A 100 -12.17 -6.66 -10.98
CA LYS A 100 -12.55 -5.24 -10.85
C LYS A 100 -11.84 -4.54 -9.69
N THR A 101 -11.01 -5.25 -8.94
CA THR A 101 -10.25 -4.68 -7.82
C THR A 101 -9.18 -3.71 -8.34
N PRO A 102 -8.84 -2.67 -7.57
CA PRO A 102 -7.73 -1.76 -7.90
C PRO A 102 -6.44 -2.50 -8.24
N ASP A 103 -6.05 -3.49 -7.44
CA ASP A 103 -4.86 -4.31 -7.67
C ASP A 103 -4.83 -4.95 -9.07
N LYS A 104 -5.91 -5.66 -9.42
CA LYS A 104 -5.99 -6.35 -10.71
C LYS A 104 -6.04 -5.39 -11.90
N VAL A 105 -6.77 -4.29 -11.79
CA VAL A 105 -6.87 -3.26 -12.83
C VAL A 105 -5.50 -2.63 -13.09
N VAL A 106 -4.76 -2.31 -12.03
CA VAL A 106 -3.42 -1.73 -12.10
C VAL A 106 -2.41 -2.73 -12.67
N TYR A 107 -2.48 -4.00 -12.28
CA TYR A 107 -1.63 -5.05 -12.85
C TYR A 107 -1.87 -5.24 -14.36
N ASP A 108 -3.13 -5.29 -14.80
CA ASP A 108 -3.45 -5.40 -16.24
C ASP A 108 -2.94 -4.19 -17.02
N TYR A 109 -3.11 -2.98 -16.48
CA TYR A 109 -2.56 -1.77 -17.06
C TYR A 109 -1.02 -1.84 -17.15
N TYR A 110 -0.34 -2.27 -16.08
CA TYR A 110 1.10 -2.43 -16.08
C TYR A 110 1.56 -3.41 -17.18
N ARG A 111 0.89 -4.56 -17.32
CA ARG A 111 1.21 -5.56 -18.35
C ARG A 111 1.11 -5.00 -19.76
N GLU A 112 0.07 -4.19 -20.05
CA GLU A 112 -0.07 -3.53 -21.34
C GLU A 112 0.96 -2.41 -21.53
N SER A 113 1.23 -1.62 -20.49
CA SER A 113 2.23 -0.54 -20.54
C SER A 113 3.63 -1.04 -20.91
N ARG A 114 4.00 -2.26 -20.48
CA ARG A 114 5.30 -2.86 -20.85
C ARG A 114 5.42 -3.18 -22.34
N LYS A 115 4.30 -3.36 -23.05
CA LYS A 115 4.32 -3.60 -24.50
C LYS A 115 4.50 -2.29 -25.26
N ASN A 116 3.91 -1.21 -24.75
CA ASN A 116 3.92 0.10 -25.40
C ASN A 116 5.16 0.94 -25.06
N LEU A 117 5.75 0.75 -23.87
CA LEU A 117 6.94 1.47 -23.36
C LEU A 117 6.82 3.00 -23.49
N SER A 118 5.62 3.52 -23.20
CA SER A 118 5.34 4.96 -23.23
C SER A 118 6.12 5.72 -22.15
N ILE A 119 6.64 6.91 -22.50
CA ILE A 119 7.29 7.81 -21.54
C ILE A 119 6.29 8.21 -20.43
N LYS A 120 5.01 8.42 -20.77
CA LYS A 120 3.96 8.73 -19.79
C LYS A 120 3.86 7.63 -18.73
N ASP A 121 3.80 6.38 -19.17
CA ASP A 121 3.53 5.24 -18.28
C ASP A 121 4.74 4.97 -17.37
N THR A 122 5.95 5.05 -17.95
CA THR A 122 7.20 4.90 -17.18
C THR A 122 7.42 6.02 -16.18
N LEU A 123 7.09 7.28 -16.53
CA LEU A 123 7.12 8.39 -15.56
C LEU A 123 6.08 8.22 -14.47
N ALA A 124 4.85 7.82 -14.81
CA ALA A 124 3.79 7.57 -13.83
C ALA A 124 4.18 6.50 -12.80
N GLN A 125 4.75 5.39 -13.25
CA GLN A 125 5.25 4.32 -12.37
C GLN A 125 6.38 4.83 -11.46
N ARG A 126 7.30 5.67 -11.97
CA ARG A 126 8.40 6.21 -11.16
C ARG A 126 7.93 7.21 -10.11
N LEU A 127 6.95 8.04 -10.44
CA LEU A 127 6.34 8.97 -9.48
C LEU A 127 5.62 8.21 -8.37
N HIS A 128 4.88 7.15 -8.73
CA HIS A 128 4.26 6.26 -7.77
C HIS A 128 5.30 5.59 -6.87
N ASP A 129 6.31 4.94 -7.45
CA ASP A 129 7.35 4.21 -6.71
C ASP A 129 8.13 5.13 -5.78
N HIS A 130 8.39 6.38 -6.20
CA HIS A 130 9.01 7.39 -5.34
C HIS A 130 8.16 7.65 -4.09
N SER A 131 6.86 7.87 -4.28
CA SER A 131 5.93 8.14 -3.17
C SER A 131 5.76 6.93 -2.25
N ILE A 132 5.68 5.71 -2.80
CA ILE A 132 5.66 4.48 -2.00
C ILE A 132 6.97 4.29 -1.22
N THR A 133 8.13 4.61 -1.82
CA THR A 133 9.42 4.53 -1.13
C THR A 133 9.49 5.51 0.03
N ASP A 134 8.97 6.72 -0.15
CA ASP A 134 8.88 7.74 0.89
C ASP A 134 8.00 7.27 2.06
N SER A 135 6.75 6.86 1.77
CA SER A 135 5.83 6.30 2.78
C SER A 135 6.38 5.05 3.46
N LEU A 136 7.14 4.20 2.74
CA LEU A 136 7.80 3.03 3.30
C LEU A 136 8.85 3.44 4.33
N HIS A 137 9.70 4.41 4.01
CA HIS A 137 10.71 4.92 4.94
C HIS A 137 10.09 5.53 6.19
N GLU A 138 9.03 6.32 6.05
CA GLU A 138 8.31 6.88 7.19
C GLU A 138 7.70 5.79 8.08
N TYR A 139 7.08 4.77 7.47
CA TYR A 139 6.48 3.65 8.19
C TYR A 139 7.52 2.88 9.00
N ILE A 140 8.63 2.45 8.38
CA ILE A 140 9.66 1.65 9.07
C ILE A 140 10.46 2.46 10.08
N ALA A 141 10.53 3.79 9.95
CA ALA A 141 11.22 4.66 10.91
C ALA A 141 10.56 4.65 12.30
N SER A 142 9.31 4.21 12.41
CA SER A 142 8.61 4.01 13.69
C SER A 142 9.03 2.74 14.45
N PHE A 143 9.81 1.85 13.81
CA PHE A 143 10.27 0.59 14.37
C PHE A 143 11.78 0.62 14.71
N ASP A 144 12.21 -0.23 15.64
CA ASP A 144 13.64 -0.51 15.85
C ASP A 144 14.20 -1.23 14.62
N GLU A 145 15.25 -0.67 14.00
CA GLU A 145 15.92 -1.24 12.82
C GLU A 145 16.33 -2.70 13.02
N ARG A 146 16.67 -3.11 14.25
CA ARG A 146 17.09 -4.48 14.60
C ARG A 146 15.92 -5.44 14.72
N LYS A 147 14.69 -4.91 14.74
CA LYS A 147 13.44 -5.65 14.82
C LYS A 147 12.71 -5.72 13.48
N LEU A 148 13.34 -5.31 12.39
CA LEU A 148 12.86 -5.52 11.03
C LEU A 148 13.41 -6.85 10.50
N VAL A 149 12.56 -7.88 10.37
CA VAL A 149 13.00 -9.22 9.94
C VAL A 149 12.24 -9.66 8.70
N ALA A 150 13.00 -9.92 7.63
CA ALA A 150 12.44 -10.39 6.37
C ALA A 150 12.59 -11.91 6.23
N ILE A 151 11.49 -12.63 5.97
CA ILE A 151 11.55 -14.03 5.57
C ILE A 151 11.54 -14.07 4.04
N MET A 152 12.68 -14.45 3.47
CA MET A 152 12.85 -14.66 2.04
C MET A 152 12.58 -16.13 1.71
N GLY A 153 11.79 -16.40 0.68
CA GLY A 153 11.47 -17.78 0.30
C GLY A 153 10.74 -17.88 -1.03
N GLY A 154 10.83 -19.05 -1.66
CA GLY A 154 10.28 -19.28 -3.00
C GLY A 154 8.75 -19.29 -3.02
N HIS A 155 8.19 -18.70 -4.08
CA HIS A 155 6.75 -18.70 -4.39
C HIS A 155 6.17 -20.10 -4.68
N GLY A 156 7.03 -21.12 -4.82
CA GLY A 156 6.65 -22.49 -5.15
C GLY A 156 6.23 -23.36 -3.96
N ILE A 157 6.36 -22.87 -2.73
CA ILE A 157 5.88 -23.59 -1.53
C ILE A 157 4.36 -23.59 -1.51
N LEU A 158 3.75 -24.78 -1.44
CA LEU A 158 2.30 -24.92 -1.34
C LEU A 158 1.81 -24.67 0.09
N ARG A 159 0.59 -24.15 0.22
CA ARG A 159 -0.07 -23.97 1.54
C ARG A 159 -0.23 -25.28 2.33
N THR A 160 -0.22 -26.42 1.65
CA THR A 160 -0.32 -27.76 2.24
C THR A 160 1.01 -28.34 2.73
N GLU A 161 2.15 -27.74 2.35
CA GLU A 161 3.45 -28.26 2.73
C GLU A 161 3.80 -27.94 4.19
N HIS A 162 4.54 -28.84 4.82
CA HIS A 162 4.97 -28.68 6.21
C HIS A 162 5.76 -27.38 6.45
N ILE A 163 6.59 -26.98 5.48
CA ILE A 163 7.39 -25.76 5.57
C ILE A 163 6.53 -24.50 5.62
N TYR A 164 5.38 -24.47 4.96
CA TYR A 164 4.44 -23.34 5.03
C TYR A 164 3.97 -23.10 6.46
N ARG A 165 3.54 -24.17 7.14
CA ARG A 165 3.14 -24.13 8.55
C ARG A 165 4.29 -23.69 9.46
N GLN A 166 5.51 -24.18 9.22
CA GLN A 166 6.68 -23.79 10.02
C GLN A 166 6.98 -22.30 9.90
N VAL A 167 6.90 -21.74 8.68
CA VAL A 167 7.10 -20.32 8.45
C VAL A 167 6.01 -19.49 9.14
N ALA A 168 4.75 -19.91 9.08
CA ALA A 168 3.66 -19.22 9.77
C ALA A 168 3.86 -19.19 11.29
N LEU A 169 4.22 -20.32 11.91
CA LEU A 169 4.47 -20.38 13.35
C LEU A 169 5.74 -19.60 13.75
N LEU A 170 6.78 -19.62 12.93
CA LEU A 170 8.00 -18.84 13.16
C LEU A 170 7.70 -17.33 13.11
N SER A 171 7.02 -16.87 12.06
CA SER A 171 6.65 -15.48 11.90
C SER A 171 5.76 -15.00 13.04
N LYS A 172 4.75 -15.80 13.42
CA LYS A 172 3.92 -15.55 14.60
C LYS A 172 4.75 -15.32 15.86
N SER A 173 5.68 -16.24 16.16
CA SER A 173 6.53 -16.18 17.34
C SER A 173 7.44 -14.95 17.36
N LEU A 174 7.96 -14.54 16.20
CA LEU A 174 8.77 -13.32 16.06
C LEU A 174 7.91 -12.06 16.22
N THR A 175 6.74 -12.00 15.61
CA THR A 175 5.80 -10.88 15.79
C THR A 175 5.43 -10.70 17.26
N GLU A 176 5.17 -11.78 18.00
CA GLU A 176 4.88 -11.75 19.44
C GLU A 176 6.06 -11.25 20.29
N GLN A 177 7.29 -11.32 19.76
CA GLN A 177 8.50 -10.75 20.38
C GLN A 177 8.75 -9.28 19.96
N GLY A 178 7.84 -8.70 19.19
CA GLY A 178 7.86 -7.32 18.73
C GLY A 178 8.66 -7.08 17.46
N TYR A 179 8.92 -8.12 16.66
CA TYR A 179 9.54 -7.96 15.33
C TYR A 179 8.48 -7.57 14.30
N LEU A 180 8.76 -6.57 13.47
CA LEU A 180 8.01 -6.32 12.25
C LEU A 180 8.46 -7.34 11.20
N MET A 181 7.52 -8.16 10.75
CA MET A 181 7.78 -9.20 9.76
C MET A 181 7.61 -8.65 8.35
N LEU A 182 8.62 -8.86 7.51
CA LEU A 182 8.65 -8.43 6.12
C LEU A 182 8.74 -9.61 5.15
N SER A 183 8.20 -9.45 3.94
CA SER A 183 8.44 -10.37 2.83
C SER A 183 8.25 -9.68 1.47
N GLY A 184 8.53 -10.38 0.37
CA GLY A 184 8.23 -9.89 -0.98
C GLY A 184 6.74 -9.86 -1.35
N GLY A 185 5.83 -10.22 -0.42
CA GLY A 185 4.37 -10.11 -0.61
C GLY A 185 3.75 -11.14 -1.56
N GLY A 186 4.52 -12.12 -2.05
CA GLY A 186 4.02 -13.18 -2.92
C GLY A 186 3.46 -14.41 -2.19
N PRO A 187 3.11 -15.49 -2.92
CA PRO A 187 2.59 -16.72 -2.32
C PRO A 187 3.69 -17.55 -1.62
N GLY A 188 3.30 -18.65 -0.98
CA GLY A 188 4.21 -19.61 -0.36
C GLY A 188 4.80 -19.09 0.95
N ALA A 189 6.13 -19.14 1.11
CA ALA A 189 6.76 -18.69 2.36
C ALA A 189 6.52 -17.20 2.66
N MET A 190 6.41 -16.37 1.63
CA MET A 190 6.09 -14.94 1.78
C MET A 190 4.68 -14.77 2.38
N GLU A 191 3.68 -15.42 1.81
CA GLU A 191 2.31 -15.45 2.35
C GLU A 191 2.27 -16.03 3.78
N ALA A 192 2.95 -17.16 4.02
CA ALA A 192 3.01 -17.77 5.35
C ALA A 192 3.57 -16.81 6.41
N THR A 193 4.50 -15.94 6.01
CA THR A 193 5.05 -14.90 6.89
C THR A 193 3.97 -13.94 7.35
N HIS A 194 3.15 -13.43 6.42
CA HIS A 194 2.05 -12.52 6.73
C HIS A 194 0.92 -13.21 7.50
N LEU A 195 0.61 -14.48 7.18
CA LEU A 195 -0.33 -15.27 7.96
C LEU A 195 0.13 -15.41 9.43
N GLY A 196 1.41 -15.71 9.65
CA GLY A 196 1.96 -15.82 10.99
C GLY A 196 1.81 -14.54 11.80
N ALA A 197 2.16 -13.40 11.20
CA ALA A 197 2.00 -12.09 11.81
C ALA A 197 0.52 -11.75 12.09
N TRP A 198 -0.38 -12.04 11.15
CA TRP A 198 -1.83 -11.87 11.32
C TRP A 198 -2.39 -12.69 12.50
N MET A 199 -1.82 -13.88 12.74
CA MET A 199 -2.22 -14.79 13.81
C MET A 199 -1.45 -14.57 15.12
N ALA A 200 -0.54 -13.60 15.20
CA ALA A 200 0.17 -13.25 16.43
C ALA A 200 -0.78 -12.74 17.52
N GLY A 201 -0.54 -13.17 18.76
CA GLY A 201 -1.43 -12.96 19.90
C GLY A 201 -2.55 -14.01 20.03
N ARG A 202 -2.72 -14.89 19.04
CA ARG A 202 -3.70 -16.00 19.08
C ARG A 202 -3.03 -17.32 19.47
N GLY A 203 -3.81 -18.33 19.82
CA GLY A 203 -3.26 -19.65 20.15
C GLY A 203 -2.71 -20.37 18.91
N ASP A 204 -1.67 -21.19 19.08
CA ASP A 204 -1.09 -21.94 17.95
C ASP A 204 -2.12 -22.82 17.24
N ASN A 205 -3.05 -23.42 17.98
CA ASN A 205 -4.16 -24.19 17.40
C ASN A 205 -5.06 -23.35 16.48
N GLU A 206 -5.21 -22.04 16.72
CA GLU A 206 -5.92 -21.13 15.81
C GLU A 206 -5.13 -20.87 14.55
N CYS A 207 -3.82 -20.60 14.69
CA CYS A 207 -2.92 -20.45 13.54
C CYS A 207 -2.96 -21.69 12.63
N LEU A 208 -2.97 -22.89 13.21
CA LEU A 208 -3.09 -24.13 12.45
C LEU A 208 -4.45 -24.31 11.77
N ARG A 209 -5.53 -23.82 12.39
CA ARG A 209 -6.85 -23.78 11.74
C ARG A 209 -6.84 -22.82 10.55
N ALA A 210 -6.21 -21.66 10.66
CA ALA A 210 -6.07 -20.71 9.56
C ALA A 210 -5.28 -21.32 8.39
N VAL A 211 -4.15 -21.97 8.65
CA VAL A 211 -3.40 -22.76 7.65
C VAL A 211 -4.29 -23.83 7.00
N GLY A 212 -5.13 -24.51 7.79
CA GLY A 212 -6.09 -25.50 7.30
C GLY A 212 -7.13 -24.93 6.33
N ILE A 213 -7.60 -23.71 6.56
CA ILE A 213 -8.51 -23.00 5.64
C ILE A 213 -7.80 -22.69 4.31
N LEU A 214 -6.60 -22.11 4.37
CA LEU A 214 -5.83 -21.78 3.18
C LEU A 214 -5.47 -23.01 2.34
N SER A 215 -5.24 -24.16 3.00
CA SER A 215 -4.89 -25.43 2.37
C SER A 215 -5.94 -25.95 1.38
N ALA A 216 -7.18 -25.42 1.39
CA ALA A 216 -8.20 -25.75 0.40
C ALA A 216 -7.84 -25.27 -1.02
N ALA A 217 -6.96 -24.28 -1.14
CA ALA A 217 -6.42 -23.76 -2.40
C ALA A 217 -4.89 -23.68 -2.29
N PRO A 218 -4.17 -24.80 -2.49
CA PRO A 218 -2.74 -24.90 -2.23
C PRO A 218 -1.84 -23.97 -3.05
N ARG A 219 -2.27 -23.58 -4.26
CA ARG A 219 -1.50 -22.77 -5.22
C ARG A 219 -2.17 -21.42 -5.47
N TYR A 220 -1.35 -20.42 -5.77
CA TYR A 220 -1.84 -19.07 -6.13
C TYR A 220 -2.72 -19.06 -7.39
N SER A 221 -2.56 -20.05 -8.27
CA SER A 221 -3.35 -20.23 -9.48
C SER A 221 -4.73 -20.85 -9.24
N ASP A 222 -5.00 -21.34 -8.03
CA ASP A 222 -6.27 -21.99 -7.71
C ASP A 222 -7.35 -20.92 -7.52
N GLU A 223 -8.54 -21.13 -8.09
CA GLU A 223 -9.64 -20.16 -8.08
C GLU A 223 -10.02 -19.69 -6.66
N GLY A 224 -9.92 -20.59 -5.67
CA GLY A 224 -10.21 -20.30 -4.27
C GLY A 224 -9.06 -19.68 -3.47
N TRP A 225 -7.92 -19.37 -4.09
CA TRP A 225 -6.72 -18.93 -3.36
C TRP A 225 -6.95 -17.62 -2.61
N LEU A 226 -7.51 -16.61 -3.27
CA LEU A 226 -7.83 -15.32 -2.63
C LEU A 226 -9.04 -15.44 -1.70
N SER A 227 -10.10 -16.15 -2.12
CA SER A 227 -11.30 -16.34 -1.30
C SER A 227 -11.03 -17.04 0.03
N SER A 228 -10.10 -17.99 0.07
CA SER A 228 -9.69 -18.65 1.32
C SER A 228 -8.86 -17.72 2.22
N ALA A 229 -8.08 -16.80 1.67
CA ALA A 229 -7.39 -15.77 2.45
C ALA A 229 -8.39 -14.81 3.12
N PHE A 230 -9.40 -14.35 2.37
CA PHE A 230 -10.48 -13.53 2.93
C PHE A 230 -11.32 -14.29 3.97
N GLU A 231 -11.54 -15.59 3.80
CA GLU A 231 -12.17 -16.41 4.84
C GLU A 231 -11.36 -16.44 6.15
N VAL A 232 -10.03 -16.52 6.07
CA VAL A 232 -9.16 -16.42 7.25
C VAL A 232 -9.31 -15.04 7.90
N MET A 233 -9.25 -13.96 7.12
CA MET A 233 -9.38 -12.60 7.65
C MET A 233 -10.74 -12.37 8.34
N GLU A 234 -11.84 -12.86 7.75
CA GLU A 234 -13.18 -12.78 8.33
C GLU A 234 -13.31 -13.62 9.62
N ARG A 235 -12.66 -14.79 9.68
CA ARG A 235 -12.73 -15.68 10.84
C ARG A 235 -11.83 -15.24 11.98
N PHE A 236 -10.74 -14.54 11.66
CA PHE A 236 -9.75 -14.04 12.61
C PHE A 236 -9.53 -12.52 12.42
N PRO A 237 -10.56 -11.69 12.64
CA PRO A 237 -10.51 -10.26 12.36
C PRO A 237 -9.67 -9.50 13.40
N ASP A 238 -9.33 -8.25 13.10
CA ASP A 238 -8.63 -7.33 14.00
C ASP A 238 -7.29 -7.89 14.51
N PRO A 239 -6.31 -8.13 13.61
CA PRO A 239 -4.97 -8.54 14.03
C PRO A 239 -4.35 -7.43 14.90
N PRO A 240 -3.71 -7.77 16.04
CA PRO A 240 -3.11 -6.76 16.90
C PRO A 240 -1.76 -6.23 16.39
N PHE A 241 -1.25 -6.79 15.30
CA PHE A 241 0.06 -6.48 14.74
C PHE A 241 0.01 -6.33 13.23
N ASP A 242 0.91 -5.50 12.72
CA ASP A 242 1.12 -5.32 11.29
C ASP A 242 2.21 -6.26 10.75
N SER A 243 2.21 -6.43 9.43
CA SER A 243 3.35 -6.96 8.68
C SER A 243 3.45 -6.24 7.34
N LEU A 244 4.64 -6.26 6.72
CA LEU A 244 4.94 -5.42 5.57
C LEU A 244 5.35 -6.23 4.34
N GLY A 245 4.52 -6.21 3.30
CA GLY A 245 4.84 -6.79 2.00
C GLY A 245 5.53 -5.78 1.07
N ILE A 246 6.54 -6.21 0.33
CA ILE A 246 7.26 -5.40 -0.67
C ILE A 246 7.11 -6.06 -2.05
N PRO A 247 5.90 -6.07 -2.63
CA PRO A 247 5.65 -6.67 -3.94
C PRO A 247 6.25 -5.83 -5.06
N THR A 248 6.35 -6.43 -6.24
CA THR A 248 6.72 -5.71 -7.47
C THR A 248 5.54 -5.71 -8.43
N TRP A 249 5.45 -4.69 -9.27
CA TRP A 249 4.51 -4.64 -10.40
C TRP A 249 4.56 -5.89 -11.32
N HIS A 250 5.67 -6.62 -11.32
CA HIS A 250 5.90 -7.73 -12.24
C HIS A 250 5.07 -8.97 -11.92
N TYR A 251 4.76 -9.20 -10.65
CA TYR A 251 4.00 -10.34 -10.18
C TYR A 251 2.65 -9.84 -9.68
N GLY A 252 1.56 -10.31 -10.29
CA GLY A 252 0.18 -10.03 -9.90
C GLY A 252 -0.70 -11.25 -10.03
#